data_AF-A0A933D3K6-F1
#
_entry.id   AF-A0A933D3K6-F1
#
_cell.length_a   1.000
_cell.length_b   1.000
_cell.length_c   1.000
_cell.angle_alpha   90.00
_cell.angle_beta   90.00
_cell.angle_gamma   90.00
#
_symmetry.space_group_name_H-M   'P 1'
#
loop_
_entity.id
_entity.type
_entity.pdbx_description
1 polymer ?
#
loop_
_entity_poly.entity_id
_entity_poly.type
_entity_poly.pdbx_seq_one_letter_code
_entity_poly.pdbx_strand_id
1 'polypeptide(L)'
;FSLLFTFCGVAGLYVLLQADFLAVTQILIYVGGILVLMLFGVMLTNRVVNVELKTGTLHTVPALIIVAVVAGSLSGLFYSTWKGAGTPAATAITTTSTLGEMLMTSYLLPFEVASVVLLVALIGAAFIARREKRT
;
A
#
# COMPACT_ATOMS: atom_id res chain seq x y z
N PHE A 1 -4.02 3.63 -14.96
CA PHE A 1 -3.57 2.28 -15.37
C PHE A 1 -2.13 1.95 -14.96
N SER A 2 -1.16 2.87 -14.97
CA SER A 2 0.22 2.59 -14.48
C SER A 2 0.27 1.96 -13.08
N LEU A 3 -0.58 2.40 -12.15
CA LEU A 3 -0.71 1.86 -10.79
C LEU A 3 -1.04 0.35 -10.75
N LEU A 4 -1.82 -0.15 -11.73
CA LEU A 4 -2.16 -1.57 -11.81
C LEU A 4 -0.90 -2.40 -12.04
N PHE A 5 -0.06 -1.98 -12.99
CA PHE A 5 1.21 -2.65 -13.26
C PHE A 5 2.16 -2.58 -12.06
N THR A 6 2.18 -1.46 -11.34
CA THR A 6 2.97 -1.33 -10.11
C THR A 6 2.52 -2.33 -9.03
N PHE A 7 1.22 -2.43 -8.76
CA PHE A 7 0.70 -3.37 -7.75
C PHE A 7 0.85 -4.83 -8.16
N CYS A 8 0.66 -5.16 -9.45
CA CYS A 8 0.95 -6.49 -9.96
C CYS A 8 2.45 -6.82 -9.87
N GLY A 9 3.33 -5.84 -10.15
CA GLY A 9 4.78 -6.00 -9.99
C GLY A 9 5.17 -6.29 -8.54
N VAL A 10 4.59 -5.57 -7.57
CA VAL A 10 4.81 -5.83 -6.14
C VAL A 10 4.29 -7.22 -5.73
N ALA A 11 3.12 -7.63 -6.22
CA ALA A 11 2.62 -8.99 -5.98
C ALA A 11 3.58 -10.06 -6.54
N GLY A 12 4.15 -9.83 -7.72
CA GLY A 12 5.20 -10.68 -8.30
C GLY A 12 6.43 -10.78 -7.40
N LEU A 13 6.90 -9.65 -6.84
CA LEU A 13 8.01 -9.67 -5.87
C LEU A 13 7.69 -10.50 -4.62
N TYR A 14 6.45 -10.47 -4.11
CA TYR A 14 6.05 -11.32 -2.99
C TYR A 14 6.07 -12.82 -3.34
N VAL A 15 5.66 -13.20 -4.56
CA VAL A 15 5.80 -14.59 -5.03
C VAL A 15 7.27 -15.00 -5.10
N LEU A 16 8.14 -14.13 -5.62
CA LEU A 16 9.58 -14.39 -5.68
C LEU A 16 10.21 -14.55 -4.29
N LEU A 17 9.67 -13.87 -3.28
CA LEU A 17 10.09 -13.97 -1.87
C LEU A 17 9.40 -15.12 -1.10
N GLN A 18 8.68 -16.02 -1.79
CA GLN A 18 7.92 -17.13 -1.20
C GLN A 18 6.86 -16.68 -0.16
N ALA A 19 6.33 -15.47 -0.32
CA ALA A 19 5.32 -14.88 0.55
C ALA A 19 3.91 -15.05 -0.05
N ASP A 20 3.44 -16.29 -0.18
CA ASP A 20 2.20 -16.63 -0.91
C ASP A 20 0.95 -15.91 -0.39
N PHE A 21 0.76 -15.89 0.94
CA PHE A 21 -0.38 -15.19 1.55
C PHE A 21 -0.37 -13.68 1.25
N LEU A 22 0.79 -13.04 1.31
CA LEU A 22 0.91 -11.61 1.00
C LEU A 22 0.72 -11.33 -0.49
N ALA A 23 1.21 -12.20 -1.37
CA ALA A 23 1.00 -12.07 -2.81
C ALA A 23 -0.50 -12.10 -3.17
N VAL A 24 -1.25 -13.05 -2.62
CA VAL A 24 -2.69 -13.18 -2.88
C VAL A 24 -3.48 -12.01 -2.27
N THR A 25 -3.19 -11.64 -1.02
CA THR A 25 -3.85 -10.49 -0.38
C THR A 25 -3.52 -9.16 -1.06
N GLN A 26 -2.31 -9.00 -1.62
CA GLN A 26 -1.93 -7.84 -2.42
C GLN A 26 -2.86 -7.66 -3.62
N ILE A 27 -3.12 -8.74 -4.36
CA ILE A 27 -4.03 -8.71 -5.51
C ILE A 27 -5.46 -8.47 -5.05
N LEU A 28 -5.94 -9.20 -4.03
CA LEU A 28 -7.31 -9.11 -3.56
C LEU A 28 -7.66 -7.70 -3.05
N ILE A 29 -6.83 -7.13 -2.19
CA ILE A 29 -7.14 -5.87 -1.50
C ILE A 29 -6.75 -4.66 -2.36
N TYR A 30 -5.51 -4.60 -2.87
CA TYR A 30 -5.03 -3.41 -3.56
C TYR A 30 -5.52 -3.35 -5.00
N VAL A 31 -5.44 -4.45 -5.75
CA VAL A 31 -5.90 -4.48 -7.15
C VAL A 31 -7.41 -4.65 -7.22
N GLY A 32 -7.98 -5.60 -6.48
CA GLY A 32 -9.41 -5.92 -6.51
C GLY A 32 -10.30 -4.90 -5.80
N GLY A 33 -9.88 -4.40 -4.64
CA GLY A 33 -10.67 -3.46 -3.84
C GLY A 33 -10.30 -2.00 -4.10
N ILE A 34 -9.14 -1.58 -3.60
CA ILE A 34 -8.75 -0.16 -3.50
C ILE A 34 -8.63 0.49 -4.88
N LEU A 35 -7.93 -0.15 -5.81
CA LEU A 35 -7.74 0.38 -7.16
C LEU A 35 -9.08 0.50 -7.89
N VAL A 36 -9.96 -0.49 -7.77
CA VAL A 36 -11.30 -0.43 -8.39
C VAL A 36 -12.14 0.70 -7.80
N LEU A 37 -12.16 0.86 -6.47
CA LEU A 37 -12.85 1.98 -5.82
C LEU A 37 -12.28 3.34 -6.24
N MET A 38 -10.95 3.46 -6.35
CA MET A 38 -10.29 4.67 -6.85
C MET A 38 -10.70 4.95 -8.30
N LEU A 39 -10.72 3.94 -9.17
CA LEU A 39 -11.14 4.11 -10.56
C LEU A 39 -12.59 4.58 -10.65
N PHE A 40 -13.51 4.01 -9.87
CA PHE A 40 -14.88 4.52 -9.78
C PHE A 40 -14.92 5.98 -9.31
N GLY A 41 -14.16 6.33 -8.28
CA GLY A 41 -14.07 7.70 -7.77
C GLY A 41 -13.56 8.70 -8.80
N VAL A 42 -12.48 8.36 -9.52
CA VAL A 42 -11.90 9.19 -10.58
C VAL A 42 -12.86 9.32 -11.76
N MET A 43 -13.50 8.23 -12.19
CA MET A 43 -14.47 8.25 -13.29
C MET A 43 -15.69 9.11 -12.98
N LEU A 44 -16.20 9.06 -11.75
CA LEU A 44 -17.33 9.89 -11.31
C LEU A 44 -16.96 11.37 -11.11
N THR A 45 -15.70 11.66 -10.80
CA THR A 45 -15.22 13.02 -10.51
C THR A 45 -14.75 13.78 -11.76
N ASN A 46 -14.81 13.18 -12.95
CA ASN A 46 -14.20 13.72 -14.17
C ASN A 46 -14.86 15.04 -14.67
N ARG A 47 -14.53 16.16 -14.02
CA ARG A 47 -14.44 17.49 -14.63
C ARG A 47 -12.99 17.66 -15.07
N VAL A 48 -12.80 17.84 -16.36
CA VAL A 48 -11.51 18.12 -16.97
C VAL A 48 -11.06 19.52 -16.52
N VAL A 49 -10.43 19.61 -15.35
CA VAL A 49 -9.78 20.84 -14.94
C VAL A 49 -8.42 20.87 -15.64
N ASN A 50 -8.41 21.36 -16.88
CA ASN A 50 -7.20 21.82 -17.55
C ASN A 50 -6.72 23.08 -16.80
N VAL A 51 -6.25 22.90 -15.56
CA VAL A 51 -5.39 23.92 -14.95
C VAL A 51 -4.04 23.70 -15.60
N GLU A 52 -3.69 24.60 -16.52
CA GLU A 52 -2.33 24.70 -17.01
C GLU A 52 -1.47 25.21 -15.84
N LEU A 53 -1.09 24.26 -14.97
CA LEU A 53 -0.16 24.51 -13.89
C LEU A 53 1.20 24.69 -14.53
N LYS A 54 1.51 25.95 -14.82
CA LYS A 54 2.86 26.38 -15.15
C LYS A 54 3.71 26.24 -13.88
N THR A 55 4.10 25.01 -13.54
CA THR A 55 5.06 24.73 -12.48
C THR A 55 6.38 25.37 -12.88
N GLY A 56 6.69 26.51 -12.26
CA GLY A 56 7.99 27.14 -12.39
C GLY A 56 9.09 26.15 -12.02
N THR A 57 10.00 25.92 -12.95
CA THR A 57 11.20 25.05 -12.83
C THR A 57 12.06 25.35 -11.60
N LEU A 58 11.79 26.46 -10.90
CA LEU A 58 12.50 26.89 -9.69
C LEU A 58 12.44 25.87 -8.54
N HIS A 59 11.39 25.04 -8.46
CA HIS A 59 11.27 24.03 -7.40
C HIS A 59 11.81 22.65 -7.79
N THR A 60 12.25 22.45 -9.04
CA THR A 60 12.78 21.16 -9.49
C THR A 60 14.13 20.85 -8.85
N VAL A 61 15.00 21.86 -8.69
CA VAL A 61 16.32 21.70 -8.06
C VAL A 61 16.21 21.32 -6.59
N PRO A 62 15.48 22.04 -5.71
CA PRO A 62 15.32 21.62 -4.33
C PRO A 62 14.60 20.27 -4.19
N ALA A 63 13.61 19.98 -5.06
CA ALA A 63 12.95 18.67 -5.06
C ALA A 63 13.92 17.53 -5.41
N LEU A 64 14.80 17.73 -6.40
CA LEU A 64 15.80 16.73 -6.80
C LEU A 64 16.83 16.52 -5.71
N ILE A 65 17.27 17.58 -5.03
CA ILE A 65 18.19 17.47 -3.87
C ILE A 65 17.53 16.65 -2.76
N ILE A 66 16.27 16.91 -2.42
CA ILE A 66 15.55 16.16 -1.38
C ILE A 66 15.43 14.69 -1.77
N VAL A 67 15.02 14.39 -3.01
CA VAL A 67 14.93 13.01 -3.50
C VAL A 67 16.29 12.32 -3.46
N ALA A 68 17.37 13.01 -3.87
CA ALA A 68 18.72 12.46 -3.86
C ALA A 68 19.25 12.21 -2.43
N VAL A 69 18.97 13.11 -1.49
CA VAL A 69 19.35 12.93 -0.08
C VAL A 69 18.59 11.75 0.53
N VAL A 70 17.28 11.66 0.31
CA VAL A 70 16.46 10.55 0.82
C VAL A 70 16.91 9.23 0.19
N ALA A 71 17.04 9.17 -1.14
CA ALA A 71 17.49 7.97 -1.84
C ALA A 71 18.92 7.56 -1.45
N GLY A 72 19.83 8.52 -1.29
CA GLY A 72 21.21 8.30 -0.87
C GLY A 72 21.31 7.79 0.57
N SER A 73 20.54 8.39 1.49
CA SER A 73 20.50 7.93 2.89
C SER A 73 19.94 6.52 3.03
N LEU A 74 18.85 6.20 2.33
CA LEU A 74 18.29 4.85 2.25
C LEU A 74 19.32 3.87 1.69
N SER A 75 19.95 4.21 0.56
CA SER A 75 20.97 3.35 -0.06
C SER A 75 22.13 3.10 0.90
N GLY A 76 22.62 4.13 1.59
CA GLY A 76 23.68 4.01 2.60
C GLY A 76 23.31 3.07 3.76
N LEU A 77 22.07 3.18 4.26
CA LEU A 77 21.55 2.27 5.29
C LEU A 77 21.49 0.81 4.81
N PHE A 78 21.04 0.58 3.57
CA PHE A 78 21.01 -0.76 2.98
C PHE A 78 22.42 -1.35 2.85
N TYR A 79 23.37 -0.60 2.31
CA TYR A 79 24.76 -1.07 2.17
C TYR A 79 25.44 -1.34 3.51
N SER A 80 25.15 -0.54 4.54
CA SER A 80 25.74 -0.72 5.88
C SER A 80 25.14 -1.93 6.62
N THR A 81 23.83 -2.13 6.50
CA THR A 81 23.11 -3.15 7.31
C THR A 81 23.22 -4.54 6.71
N TRP A 82 23.21 -4.66 5.37
CA TRP A 82 23.24 -5.97 4.70
C TRP A 82 24.63 -6.57 4.55
N LYS A 83 25.72 -5.81 4.71
CA LYS A 83 27.09 -6.37 4.69
C LYS A 83 27.36 -7.39 5.81
N GLY A 84 26.55 -7.43 6.87
CA GLY A 84 26.64 -8.42 7.96
C GLY A 84 25.44 -9.37 8.06
N ALA A 85 24.43 -9.22 7.21
CA ALA A 85 23.24 -10.07 7.25
C ALA A 85 23.51 -11.36 6.45
N GLY A 86 23.77 -12.47 7.15
CA GLY A 86 23.82 -13.78 6.51
C GLY A 86 22.49 -14.05 5.79
N THR A 87 22.56 -14.68 4.62
CA THR A 87 21.37 -15.14 3.88
C THR A 87 20.52 -15.99 4.81
N PRO A 88 19.27 -15.58 5.12
CA PRO A 88 18.36 -16.40 5.90
C PRO A 88 18.15 -17.72 5.16
N ALA A 89 18.29 -18.85 5.85
CA ALA A 89 17.95 -20.14 5.28
C ALA A 89 16.48 -20.11 4.83
N ALA A 90 16.25 -20.37 3.54
CA ALA A 90 14.92 -20.49 2.96
C ALA A 90 14.23 -21.72 3.56
N THR A 91 13.68 -21.54 4.74
CA THR A 91 12.92 -22.57 5.42
C THR A 91 11.52 -22.47 4.85
N ALA A 92 11.09 -23.50 4.13
CA ALA A 92 9.74 -23.62 3.56
C ALA A 92 8.72 -23.78 4.69
N ILE A 93 8.55 -22.71 5.47
CA ILE A 93 7.54 -22.60 6.50
C ILE A 93 6.24 -22.30 5.76
N THR A 94 5.16 -23.00 6.12
CA THR A 94 3.82 -22.65 5.67
C THR A 94 3.49 -21.23 6.15
N THR A 95 3.69 -20.26 5.26
CA THR A 95 3.55 -18.83 5.55
C THR A 95 2.16 -18.51 6.07
N THR A 96 1.12 -19.18 5.54
CA THR A 96 -0.28 -18.93 5.91
C THR A 96 -0.63 -19.43 7.31
N SER A 97 -0.27 -20.67 7.66
CA SER A 97 -0.63 -21.23 8.98
C SER A 97 0.09 -20.51 10.11
N THR A 98 1.39 -20.24 9.91
CA THR A 98 2.23 -19.53 10.89
C THR A 98 1.71 -18.11 11.10
N LEU A 99 1.31 -17.43 10.02
CA LEU A 99 0.73 -16.09 10.12
C LEU A 99 -0.64 -16.11 10.81
N GLY A 100 -1.47 -17.11 10.54
CA GLY A 100 -2.75 -17.31 11.25
C GLY A 100 -2.56 -17.51 12.76
N GLU A 101 -1.61 -18.36 13.15
CA GLU A 101 -1.27 -18.58 14.56
C GLU A 101 -0.76 -17.31 15.22
N MET A 102 0.14 -16.57 14.57
CA MET A 102 0.65 -15.30 15.07
C MET A 102 -0.46 -14.24 15.25
N LEU A 103 -1.43 -14.18 14.33
CA LEU A 103 -2.58 -13.27 14.44
C LEU A 103 -3.52 -13.64 15.60
N MET A 104 -3.66 -14.93 15.90
CA MET A 104 -4.51 -15.42 17.00
C MET A 104 -3.81 -15.45 18.36
N THR A 105 -2.49 -15.22 18.40
CA THR A 105 -1.69 -15.28 19.63
C THR A 105 -0.98 -13.95 19.88
N SER A 106 0.19 -13.74 19.28
CA SER A 106 1.06 -12.59 19.51
C SER A 106 0.48 -11.26 19.02
N TYR A 107 -0.29 -11.28 17.94
CA TYR A 107 -0.86 -10.09 17.30
C TYR A 107 -2.39 -9.99 17.44
N LEU A 108 -2.94 -10.63 18.47
CA LEU A 108 -4.39 -10.61 18.72
C LEU A 108 -4.92 -9.18 18.96
N LEU A 109 -4.23 -8.39 19.77
CA LEU A 109 -4.64 -7.00 20.06
C LEU A 109 -4.63 -6.11 18.80
N PRO A 110 -3.55 -6.06 17.99
CA PRO A 110 -3.58 -5.35 16.70
C PRO A 110 -4.68 -5.83 15.75
N PHE A 111 -4.95 -7.14 15.70
CA PHE A 111 -6.01 -7.70 14.87
C PHE A 111 -7.40 -7.20 15.30
N GLU A 112 -7.67 -7.17 16.60
CA GLU A 112 -8.92 -6.65 17.16
C GLU A 112 -9.08 -5.15 16.86
N VAL A 113 -8.02 -4.35 17.07
CA VAL A 113 -8.03 -2.92 16.74
C VAL A 113 -8.31 -2.70 15.25
N ALA A 114 -7.69 -3.48 14.36
CA ALA A 114 -7.96 -3.39 12.92
C ALA A 114 -9.43 -3.69 12.58
N SER A 115 -10.05 -4.66 13.26
CA SER A 115 -11.48 -4.99 13.07
C SER A 115 -12.39 -3.81 13.47
N VAL A 116 -12.09 -3.13 14.58
CA VAL A 116 -12.81 -1.93 15.02
C VAL A 116 -12.60 -0.78 14.05
N VAL A 117 -11.38 -0.58 13.55
CA VAL A 117 -11.09 0.45 12.53
C VAL A 117 -11.90 0.20 11.25
N LEU A 118 -12.00 -1.05 10.79
CA LEU A 118 -12.81 -1.40 9.62
C LEU A 118 -14.30 -1.16 9.86
N LEU A 119 -14.81 -1.49 11.05
CA LEU A 119 -16.19 -1.20 11.45
C LEU A 119 -16.47 0.31 11.41
N VAL A 120 -15.60 1.11 12.01
CA VAL A 120 -15.72 2.57 12.04
C VAL A 120 -15.62 3.15 10.63
N ALA A 121 -14.72 2.64 9.78
CA ALA A 121 -14.60 3.05 8.38
C ALA A 121 -15.87 2.76 7.58
N LEU A 122 -16.49 1.60 7.78
CA LEU A 122 -17.76 1.23 7.12
C LEU A 122 -18.90 2.17 7.56
N ILE A 123 -19.03 2.42 8.87
CA ILE A 123 -20.05 3.34 9.41
C ILE A 123 -19.83 4.75 8.87
N GLY A 124 -18.59 5.24 8.88
CA GLY A 124 -18.23 6.56 8.37
C GLY A 124 -18.52 6.71 6.88
N ALA A 125 -18.13 5.73 6.06
CA ALA A 125 -18.42 5.73 4.63
C ALA A 125 -19.93 5.69 4.35
N ALA A 126 -20.69 4.85 5.06
CA ALA A 126 -22.14 4.75 4.91
C ALA A 126 -22.86 6.04 5.31
N PHE A 127 -22.40 6.69 6.39
CA PHE A 127 -22.94 7.98 6.83
C PHE A 127 -22.72 9.08 5.78
N ILE A 128 -21.50 9.19 5.23
CA ILE A 128 -21.16 10.19 4.20
C ILE A 128 -21.91 9.94 2.89
N ALA A 129 -22.07 8.67 2.49
CA ALA A 129 -22.78 8.30 1.28
C ALA A 129 -24.30 8.56 1.37
N ARG A 130 -24.84 8.71 2.58
CA ARG A 130 -26.27 8.94 2.80
C ARG A 130 -26.63 10.38 2.41
N ARG A 131 -27.28 10.56 1.27
CA ARG A 131 -27.87 11.86 0.89
C ARG A 131 -28.99 12.24 1.86
N GLU A 132 -28.82 13.37 2.52
CA GLU A 132 -29.88 13.98 3.33
C GLU A 132 -30.98 14.48 2.39
N LYS A 133 -32.18 13.88 2.50
CA LYS A 133 -33.37 14.43 1.86
C LYS A 133 -33.75 15.70 2.61
N ARG A 134 -33.30 16.85 2.12
CA ARG A 134 -33.85 18.16 2.52
C ARG A 134 -35.34 18.16 2.15
N THR A 135 -36.18 17.98 3.16
CA THR A 135 -37.57 18.44 3.17
C THR A 135 -37.61 19.94 3.37
#